data_AF-A0A1H3VL41-F1
#
_entry.id   AF-A0A1H3VL41-F1
#
_cell.length_a   1.000
_cell.length_b   1.000
_cell.length_c   1.000
_cell.angle_alpha   90.00
_cell.angle_beta   90.00
_cell.angle_gamma   90.00
#
_symmetry.space_group_name_H-M   'P 1'
#
loop_
_entity.id
_entity.type
_entity.pdbx_description
1 polymer ?
#
loop_
_entity_poly.entity_id
_entity_poly.type
_entity_poly.pdbx_seq_one_letter_code
_entity_poly.pdbx_strand_id
1 'polypeptide(L)'
;MKTVDIILTGLYDHFIRMKKRRRKIVPWFETCSALAFAVTISFTLMLKIVFNKSLDFKKIPEYYFLLLFLSFGIGVFVLSKSYYFRNDKHIKLMDLYLEKYSEADRKKIRYFVTIGLSIFPFFLMFIMWLQAFTNFWQGF
;
A
#
# COMPACT_ATOMS: atom_id res chain seq x y z
N MET A 1 17.67 -10.09 -0.77
CA MET A 1 16.31 -9.60 -0.45
C MET A 1 15.62 -9.21 -1.75
N LYS A 2 14.41 -9.71 -2.01
CA LYS A 2 13.60 -9.29 -3.17
C LYS A 2 13.03 -7.89 -2.93
N THR A 3 12.58 -7.20 -3.97
CA THR A 3 11.98 -5.86 -3.84
C THR A 3 10.81 -5.84 -2.85
N VAL A 4 9.93 -6.84 -2.91
CA VAL A 4 8.82 -7.00 -1.96
C VAL A 4 9.32 -7.16 -0.52
N ASP A 5 10.40 -7.90 -0.31
CA ASP A 5 11.00 -8.06 1.03
C ASP A 5 11.55 -6.72 1.54
N ILE A 6 12.15 -5.90 0.68
CA ILE A 6 12.68 -4.58 1.05
C ILE A 6 11.53 -3.63 1.40
N ILE A 7 10.45 -3.63 0.62
CA ILE A 7 9.26 -2.79 0.89
C ILE A 7 8.65 -3.17 2.24
N LEU A 8 8.37 -4.45 2.45
CA LEU A 8 7.77 -4.94 3.70
C LEU A 8 8.69 -4.72 4.90
N THR A 9 9.99 -4.93 4.75
CA THR A 9 10.97 -4.69 5.83
C THR A 9 11.15 -3.21 6.14
N GLY A 10 11.17 -2.34 5.13
CA GLY A 10 11.19 -0.89 5.33
C GLY A 10 9.95 -0.39 6.04
N LEU A 11 8.77 -0.89 5.67
CA LEU A 11 7.51 -0.56 6.35
C LEU A 11 7.48 -1.09 7.78
N TYR A 12 7.98 -2.31 8.00
CA TYR A 12 8.06 -2.91 9.33
C TYR A 12 9.05 -2.19 10.25
N ASP A 13 10.25 -1.81 9.77
CA ASP A 13 11.22 -1.00 10.51
C ASP A 13 10.63 0.37 10.91
N HIS A 14 9.82 0.99 10.03
CA HIS A 14 9.10 2.21 10.36
C HIS A 14 8.21 2.03 11.60
N PHE A 15 7.35 1.00 11.62
CA PHE A 15 6.46 0.76 12.75
C PHE A 15 7.18 0.26 14.01
N ILE A 16 8.26 -0.52 13.87
CA ILE A 16 9.14 -0.86 14.99
C ILE A 16 9.69 0.40 15.65
N ARG A 17 10.20 1.35 14.86
CA ARG A 17 10.74 2.61 15.41
C ARG A 17 9.66 3.45 16.06
N MET A 18 8.44 3.45 15.52
CA MET A 18 7.32 4.11 16.20
C MET A 18 6.98 3.44 17.54
N LYS A 19 7.00 2.11 17.62
CA LYS A 19 6.84 1.36 18.88
C LYS A 19 7.96 1.69 19.87
N LYS A 20 9.22 1.78 19.42
CA LYS A 20 10.38 2.20 20.24
C LYS A 20 10.21 3.62 20.80
N ARG A 21 9.51 4.51 20.09
CA ARG A 21 9.12 5.85 20.55
C ARG A 21 7.89 5.85 21.47
N ARG A 22 7.55 4.71 22.08
CA ARG A 22 6.44 4.52 23.03
C ARG A 22 5.04 4.77 22.45
N ARG A 23 4.86 4.70 21.13
CA ARG A 23 3.52 4.70 20.53
C ARG A 23 2.85 3.34 20.73
N LYS A 24 1.55 3.32 21.00
CA LYS A 24 0.73 2.10 21.12
C LYS A 24 0.46 1.52 19.72
N ILE A 25 1.42 0.78 19.19
CA ILE A 25 1.42 0.24 17.83
C ILE A 25 1.79 -1.23 17.90
N VAL A 26 1.09 -2.06 17.12
CA VAL A 26 1.41 -3.47 16.91
C VAL A 26 2.05 -3.60 15.52
N PRO A 27 3.39 -3.66 15.40
CA PRO A 27 4.06 -3.43 14.12
C PRO A 27 3.65 -4.40 13.02
N TRP A 28 3.44 -5.68 13.34
CA TRP A 28 3.01 -6.66 12.34
C TRP A 28 1.63 -6.36 11.76
N PHE A 29 0.71 -5.91 12.61
CA PHE A 29 -0.66 -5.58 12.22
C PHE A 29 -0.67 -4.34 11.34
N GLU A 30 0.02 -3.29 11.77
CA GLU A 30 0.08 -2.01 11.07
C GLU A 30 0.79 -2.12 9.71
N THR A 31 1.85 -2.94 9.61
CA THR A 31 2.47 -3.25 8.31
C THR A 31 1.47 -3.89 7.35
N CYS A 32 0.70 -4.88 7.80
CA CYS A 32 -0.28 -5.56 6.96
C CYS A 32 -1.45 -4.65 6.60
N SER A 33 -1.97 -3.89 7.58
CA SER A 33 -3.09 -2.96 7.39
C SER A 33 -2.74 -1.81 6.44
N ALA A 34 -1.58 -1.17 6.64
CA ALA A 34 -1.14 -0.07 5.77
C ALA A 34 -0.98 -0.53 4.32
N LEU A 35 -0.40 -1.73 4.10
CA LEU A 35 -0.28 -2.29 2.76
C LEU A 35 -1.64 -2.65 2.16
N ALA A 36 -2.52 -3.28 2.95
CA ALA A 36 -3.86 -3.64 2.51
C ALA A 36 -4.65 -2.41 2.06
N PHE A 37 -4.67 -1.32 2.84
CA PHE A 37 -5.34 -0.09 2.45
C PHE A 37 -4.72 0.54 1.22
N ALA A 38 -3.40 0.74 1.19
CA ALA A 38 -2.73 1.40 0.08
C ALA A 38 -2.95 0.63 -1.24
N VAL A 39 -2.75 -0.69 -1.23
CA VAL A 39 -2.92 -1.54 -2.42
C VAL A 39 -4.38 -1.57 -2.87
N THR A 40 -5.34 -1.69 -1.95
CA THR A 40 -6.78 -1.75 -2.29
C THR A 40 -7.25 -0.43 -2.90
N ILE A 41 -6.88 0.70 -2.30
CA ILE A 41 -7.23 2.03 -2.83
C ILE A 41 -6.58 2.23 -4.19
N SER A 42 -5.28 1.99 -4.32
CA SER A 42 -4.57 2.17 -5.58
C SER A 42 -5.09 1.25 -6.68
N PHE A 43 -5.41 -0.01 -6.36
CA PHE A 43 -5.99 -0.95 -7.31
C PHE A 43 -7.36 -0.47 -7.80
N THR A 44 -8.20 0.00 -6.88
CA THR A 44 -9.51 0.58 -7.20
C THR A 44 -9.38 1.78 -8.14
N LEU A 45 -8.49 2.73 -7.82
CA LEU A 45 -8.24 3.91 -8.65
C LEU A 45 -7.69 3.51 -10.03
N MET A 46 -6.76 2.55 -10.08
CA MET A 46 -6.23 2.02 -11.34
C MET A 46 -7.32 1.38 -12.21
N LEU A 47 -8.21 0.56 -11.63
CA LEU A 47 -9.33 -0.02 -12.38
C LEU A 47 -10.20 1.07 -12.99
N LYS A 48 -10.48 2.12 -12.24
CA LYS A 48 -11.26 3.25 -12.74
C LYS A 48 -10.53 4.02 -13.85
N ILE A 49 -9.24 4.27 -13.72
CA ILE A 49 -8.43 4.98 -14.74
C ILE A 49 -8.38 4.19 -16.06
N VAL A 50 -8.12 2.87 -15.98
CA VAL A 50 -7.90 2.01 -17.15
C VAL A 50 -9.21 1.62 -17.82
N PHE A 51 -10.23 1.27 -17.03
CA PHE A 51 -11.50 0.75 -17.54
C PHE A 51 -12.63 1.78 -17.52
N ASN A 52 -12.33 3.08 -17.42
CA ASN A 52 -13.33 4.15 -17.32
C ASN A 52 -14.43 4.09 -18.40
N LYS A 53 -14.07 3.66 -19.61
CA LYS A 53 -14.99 3.55 -20.76
C LYS A 53 -15.74 2.22 -20.82
N SER A 54 -15.21 1.17 -20.20
CA SER A 54 -15.72 -0.21 -20.31
C SER A 54 -16.54 -0.64 -19.09
N LEU A 55 -16.26 -0.05 -17.92
CA LEU A 55 -16.97 -0.34 -16.67
C LEU A 55 -17.74 0.91 -16.24
N ASP A 56 -19.07 0.82 -16.27
CA ASP A 56 -19.94 1.84 -15.72
C ASP A 56 -20.01 1.69 -14.20
N PHE A 57 -18.98 2.20 -13.51
CA PHE A 57 -18.90 2.17 -12.05
C PHE A 57 -20.10 2.84 -11.35
N LYS A 58 -20.88 3.68 -12.05
CA LYS A 58 -22.10 4.29 -11.50
C LYS A 58 -23.26 3.31 -11.37
N LYS A 59 -23.24 2.20 -12.14
CA LYS A 59 -24.26 1.15 -12.10
C LYS A 59 -23.98 0.09 -11.05
N ILE A 60 -22.77 0.05 -10.50
CA ILE A 60 -22.41 -0.91 -9.45
C ILE A 60 -23.01 -0.41 -8.13
N PRO A 61 -23.89 -1.18 -7.47
CA PRO A 61 -24.43 -0.78 -6.18
C PRO A 61 -23.32 -0.62 -5.14
N GLU A 62 -23.41 0.41 -4.31
CA GLU A 62 -22.37 0.79 -3.36
C GLU A 62 -22.00 -0.35 -2.39
N TYR A 63 -22.98 -1.16 -1.96
CA TYR A 63 -22.75 -2.28 -1.08
C TYR A 63 -21.92 -3.40 -1.74
N TYR A 64 -22.11 -3.66 -3.04
CA TYR A 64 -21.29 -4.64 -3.78
C TYR A 64 -19.86 -4.13 -3.93
N PHE A 65 -19.70 -2.85 -4.26
CA PHE A 65 -18.39 -2.22 -4.32
C PHE A 65 -17.68 -2.31 -2.97
N LEU A 66 -18.35 -1.98 -1.88
CA LEU A 66 -17.80 -2.07 -0.52
C LEU A 66 -17.41 -3.51 -0.15
N LEU A 67 -18.26 -4.49 -0.47
CA LEU A 67 -17.96 -5.91 -0.24
C LEU A 67 -16.71 -6.35 -1.00
N LEU A 68 -16.60 -6.01 -2.28
CA LEU A 68 -15.43 -6.33 -3.10
C LEU A 68 -14.18 -5.63 -2.56
N PHE A 69 -14.27 -4.34 -2.24
CA PHE A 69 -13.18 -3.56 -1.67
C PHE A 69 -12.66 -4.18 -0.36
N LEU A 70 -13.56 -4.50 0.57
CA LEU A 70 -13.20 -5.11 1.85
C LEU A 70 -12.62 -6.51 1.66
N SER A 71 -13.22 -7.35 0.81
CA SER A 71 -12.72 -8.70 0.53
C SER A 71 -11.31 -8.68 -0.05
N PHE A 72 -11.02 -7.74 -0.97
CA PHE A 72 -9.70 -7.57 -1.55
C PHE A 72 -8.70 -7.08 -0.51
N GLY A 73 -9.08 -6.10 0.32
CA GLY A 73 -8.25 -5.62 1.44
C GLY A 73 -7.91 -6.72 2.44
N ILE A 74 -8.90 -7.53 2.83
CA ILE A 74 -8.68 -8.71 3.68
C ILE A 74 -7.73 -9.70 3.01
N GLY A 75 -7.91 -9.94 1.71
CA GLY A 75 -7.01 -10.77 0.90
C GLY A 75 -5.56 -10.28 0.96
N VAL A 76 -5.32 -9.00 0.67
CA VAL A 76 -3.97 -8.39 0.73
C VAL A 76 -3.40 -8.47 2.14
N PHE A 77 -4.21 -8.25 3.17
CA PHE A 77 -3.78 -8.36 4.57
C PHE A 77 -3.30 -9.78 4.88
N VAL A 78 -4.11 -10.80 4.56
CA VAL A 78 -3.80 -12.21 4.83
C VAL A 78 -2.59 -12.66 4.01
N LEU A 79 -2.47 -12.23 2.76
CA LEU A 79 -1.31 -12.51 1.92
C LEU A 79 -0.03 -11.88 2.50
N SER A 80 -0.09 -10.62 2.93
CA SER A 80 1.05 -9.93 3.56
C SER A 80 1.48 -10.63 4.85
N LYS A 81 0.49 -10.99 5.68
CA LYS A 81 0.70 -11.72 6.94
C LYS A 81 1.34 -13.08 6.69
N SER A 82 0.77 -13.87 5.80
CA SER A 82 1.24 -15.23 5.48
C SER A 82 2.57 -15.24 4.74
N TYR A 83 2.88 -14.21 3.96
CA TYR A 83 4.15 -14.10 3.23
C TYR A 83 5.31 -13.63 4.10
N TYR A 84 5.11 -12.59 4.92
CA TYR A 84 6.19 -11.90 5.63
C TYR A 84 6.33 -12.34 7.09
N PHE A 85 5.22 -12.58 7.79
CA PHE A 85 5.23 -12.92 9.21
C PHE A 85 5.17 -14.43 9.47
N ARG A 86 5.13 -15.28 8.44
CA ARG A 86 5.20 -16.73 8.59
C ARG A 86 6.61 -17.20 8.92
N ASN A 87 6.71 -18.16 9.85
CA ASN A 87 7.96 -18.83 10.25
C ASN A 87 9.10 -17.85 10.57
N ASP A 88 8.79 -16.73 11.24
CA ASP A 88 9.75 -15.71 11.64
C ASP A 88 10.61 -15.12 10.52
N LYS A 89 10.13 -15.22 9.27
CA LYS A 89 10.82 -14.65 8.10
C LYS A 89 11.11 -13.16 8.26
N HIS A 90 10.18 -12.40 8.85
CA HIS A 90 10.35 -10.99 9.15
C HIS A 90 11.55 -10.69 10.07
N ILE A 91 11.90 -11.58 11.00
CA ILE A 91 13.07 -11.44 11.86
C ILE A 91 14.34 -11.59 11.03
N LYS A 92 14.46 -12.71 10.30
CA LYS A 92 15.61 -13.00 9.43
C LYS A 92 15.84 -11.90 8.39
N LEU A 93 14.77 -11.39 7.78
CA LEU A 93 14.85 -10.29 6.81
C LEU A 93 15.23 -8.96 7.46
N MET A 94 14.80 -8.71 8.70
CA MET A 94 15.21 -7.53 9.45
C MET A 94 16.70 -7.59 9.81
N ASP A 95 17.22 -8.74 10.23
CA ASP A 95 18.64 -8.90 10.53
C ASP A 95 19.50 -8.67 9.29
N LEU A 96 19.15 -9.30 8.17
CA LEU A 96 19.80 -9.06 6.88
C LEU A 96 19.72 -7.60 6.44
N TYR A 97 18.60 -6.92 6.73
CA TYR A 97 18.43 -5.50 6.42
C TYR A 97 19.32 -4.60 7.29
N LEU A 98 19.50 -4.96 8.57
CA LEU A 98 20.36 -4.25 9.51
C LEU A 98 21.85 -4.45 9.21
N GLU A 99 22.24 -5.62 8.72
CA GLU A 99 23.61 -5.91 8.30
C GLU A 99 23.94 -5.26 6.95
N LYS A 100 23.02 -5.34 5.97
CA LYS A 100 23.30 -4.94 4.59
C LYS A 100 23.29 -3.42 4.34
N TYR A 101 22.44 -2.67 5.02
CA TYR A 101 22.21 -1.25 4.72
C TYR A 101 22.67 -0.36 5.87
N SER A 102 23.32 0.77 5.60
CA SER A 102 23.68 1.74 6.65
C SER A 102 22.43 2.38 7.30
N GLU A 103 22.53 3.00 8.48
CA GLU A 103 21.40 3.74 9.08
C GLU A 103 20.84 4.83 8.14
N ALA A 104 21.72 5.49 7.37
CA ALA A 104 21.32 6.51 6.39
C ALA A 104 20.50 5.90 5.25
N ASP A 105 20.92 4.75 4.72
CA ASP A 105 20.19 4.06 3.65
C ASP A 105 18.87 3.47 4.16
N ARG A 106 18.87 2.91 5.37
CA ARG A 106 17.64 2.44 6.01
C ARG A 106 16.64 3.59 6.17
N LYS A 107 17.11 4.78 6.56
CA LYS A 107 16.28 5.99 6.61
C LYS A 107 15.68 6.30 5.24
N LYS A 108 16.49 6.34 4.18
CA LYS A 108 15.99 6.58 2.82
C LYS A 108 14.95 5.55 2.38
N ILE A 109 15.20 4.26 2.61
CA ILE A 109 14.26 3.18 2.27
C ILE A 109 12.94 3.34 3.02
N ARG A 110 12.97 3.58 4.34
CA ARG A 110 11.75 3.84 5.12
C ARG A 110 10.96 5.02 4.57
N TYR A 111 11.63 6.14 4.28
CA TYR A 111 10.98 7.31 3.70
C TYR A 111 10.38 6.99 2.34
N PHE A 112 11.15 6.38 1.44
CA PHE A 112 10.67 6.01 0.11
C PHE A 112 9.44 5.09 0.16
N VAL A 113 9.46 4.07 1.02
CA VAL A 113 8.32 3.14 1.18
C VAL A 113 7.10 3.85 1.75
N THR A 114 7.26 4.62 2.84
CA THR A 114 6.13 5.30 3.50
C THR A 114 5.53 6.40 2.62
N ILE A 115 6.39 7.20 1.99
CA ILE A 115 5.98 8.22 1.01
C ILE A 115 5.35 7.56 -0.21
N GLY A 116 5.95 6.51 -0.76
CA GLY A 116 5.42 5.79 -1.91
C GLY A 116 4.01 5.25 -1.66
N LEU A 117 3.80 4.56 -0.54
CA LEU A 117 2.47 4.06 -0.17
C LEU A 117 1.45 5.17 0.10
N SER A 118 1.91 6.32 0.60
CA SER A 118 1.02 7.45 0.90
C SER A 118 0.68 8.25 -0.34
N ILE A 119 1.67 8.61 -1.17
CA ILE A 119 1.54 9.48 -2.34
C ILE A 119 0.92 8.76 -3.53
N PHE A 120 1.20 7.47 -3.72
CA PHE A 120 0.76 6.76 -4.92
C PHE A 120 -0.77 6.81 -5.15
N PRO A 121 -1.63 6.60 -4.12
CA PRO A 121 -3.06 6.87 -4.25
C PRO A 121 -3.40 8.29 -4.71
N PHE A 122 -2.75 9.32 -4.17
CA PHE A 122 -2.98 10.72 -4.58
C PHE A 122 -2.55 10.99 -6.01
N PHE A 123 -1.44 10.39 -6.43
CA PHE A 123 -1.00 10.47 -7.82
C PHE A 123 -2.04 9.89 -8.78
N LEU A 124 -2.63 8.73 -8.45
CA LEU A 124 -3.71 8.15 -9.24
C LEU A 124 -4.98 9.02 -9.23
N MET A 125 -5.35 9.59 -8.09
CA MET A 125 -6.46 10.55 -8.04
C MET A 125 -6.21 11.78 -8.92
N PHE A 126 -4.96 12.28 -8.96
CA PHE A 126 -4.58 13.37 -9.83
C PHE A 126 -4.73 13.01 -11.32
N ILE A 127 -4.33 11.80 -11.72
CA ILE A 127 -4.57 11.31 -13.10
C ILE A 127 -6.07 11.26 -13.40
N MET A 128 -6.88 10.73 -12.48
CA MET A 128 -8.34 10.71 -12.67
C MET A 128 -8.93 12.12 -12.82
N TRP A 129 -8.45 13.07 -12.03
CA TRP A 129 -8.86 14.46 -12.12
C TRP A 129 -8.50 15.07 -13.48
N LEU A 130 -7.29 14.82 -13.99
CA LEU A 130 -6.88 15.23 -15.33
C LEU A 130 -7.79 14.63 -16.41
N GLN A 131 -8.12 13.34 -16.34
CA GLN A 131 -9.02 12.69 -17.29
C GLN A 131 -10.41 13.34 -17.28
N ALA A 132 -10.96 13.62 -16.10
CA ALA A 132 -12.26 14.28 -15.95
C ALA A 132 -12.24 15.70 -16.52
N PHE A 133 -11.18 16.47 -16.24
CA PHE A 133 -11.01 17.82 -16.78
C PHE A 133 -10.91 17.81 -18.31
N THR A 134 -10.15 16.88 -18.88
CA THR A 134 -10.00 16.78 -20.35
C THR A 134 -11.32 16.41 -21.03
N ASN A 135 -12.08 15.47 -20.46
CA ASN A 135 -13.39 15.08 -21.00
C ASN A 135 -14.42 16.22 -20.93
N PHE A 136 -14.34 17.09 -19.91
CA PHE A 136 -15.19 18.28 -19.82
C PHE A 136 -14.94 19.24 -20.98
N TRP A 137 -13.67 19.48 -21.34
CA TRP A 137 -13.31 20.37 -22.45
C TRP A 137 -13.57 19.79 -23.84
N GLN A 138 -13.63 18.46 -23.99
CA GLN A 138 -14.01 17.81 -25.26
C GLN A 138 -15.52 17.76 -25.50
N GLY A 139 -16.34 18.06 -24.47
CA GLY A 139 -17.80 18.12 -24.56
C GLY A 139 -18.37 19.52 -24.83
N PHE A 140 -17.50 20.53 -24.95
CA PHE A 140 -17.79 21.88 -25.44
C PHE A 140 -17.23 22.05 -26.85
#